data_AF-A0A3D0NFY7-F1
#
_entry.id   AF-A0A3D0NFY7-F1
#
_cell.length_a   1.000
_cell.length_b   1.000
_cell.length_c   1.000
_cell.angle_alpha   90.00
_cell.angle_beta   90.00
_cell.angle_gamma   90.00
#
_symmetry.space_group_name_H-M   'P 1'
#
loop_
_entity.id
_entity.type
_entity.pdbx_description
1 polymer ?
#
loop_
_entity_poly.entity_id
_entity_poly.type
_entity_poly.pdbx_seq_one_letter_code
_entity_poly.pdbx_strand_id
1 'polypeptide(L)'
;MFCRPSRNCVLLLLWLPFVVVAQEEEVSQRIYSATPEESIKHFDIPTGLEIELVASEPQVVDPVAIRFDAVGRMWVVEMNDYPSG
;
A
#
# COMPACT_ATOMS: atom_id res chain seq x y z
N MET A 1 63.50 -25.68 17.77
CA MET A 1 64.32 -26.24 16.68
C MET A 1 63.35 -26.79 15.64
N PHE A 2 63.28 -26.14 14.46
CA PHE A 2 62.58 -26.53 13.22
C PHE A 2 61.04 -26.75 13.29
N CYS A 3 60.18 -26.29 12.38
CA CYS A 3 60.28 -25.55 11.10
C CYS A 3 58.81 -25.13 10.78
N ARG A 4 58.48 -23.82 10.69
CA ARG A 4 58.10 -23.05 9.47
C ARG A 4 56.76 -23.44 8.77
N PRO A 5 56.14 -22.58 7.94
CA PRO A 5 54.81 -22.03 8.19
C PRO A 5 53.83 -22.26 7.02
N SER A 6 52.53 -22.49 7.27
CA SER A 6 51.52 -22.42 6.21
C SER A 6 50.68 -21.15 6.33
N ARG A 7 51.16 -20.14 5.59
CA ARG A 7 50.38 -19.25 4.71
C ARG A 7 48.86 -19.46 4.76
N ASN A 8 48.13 -18.86 5.70
CA ASN A 8 46.66 -18.74 5.55
C ASN A 8 45.96 -17.68 6.41
N CYS A 9 46.66 -16.92 7.26
CA CYS A 9 46.04 -15.95 8.16
C CYS A 9 46.25 -14.48 7.73
N VAL A 10 46.33 -14.20 6.43
CA VAL A 10 46.18 -12.83 5.88
C VAL A 10 44.77 -12.59 5.33
N LEU A 11 43.87 -13.58 5.45
CA LEU A 11 42.43 -13.44 5.16
C LEU A 11 41.63 -13.04 6.42
N LEU A 12 42.25 -12.27 7.32
CA LEU A 12 41.63 -11.72 8.53
C LEU A 12 41.41 -10.19 8.44
N LEU A 13 41.45 -9.63 7.23
CA LEU A 13 41.18 -8.21 6.93
C LEU A 13 39.97 -7.99 6.01
N LEU A 14 39.03 -8.94 6.00
CA LEU A 14 37.71 -8.78 5.37
C LEU A 14 36.60 -9.12 6.37
N TRP A 15 36.75 -8.67 7.61
CA TRP A 15 35.70 -8.74 8.62
C TRP A 15 35.48 -7.34 9.21
N LEU A 16 34.30 -6.79 8.90
CA LEU A 16 33.67 -5.54 9.36
C LEU A 16 34.07 -4.23 8.63
N PRO A 17 33.12 -3.44 8.08
CA PRO A 17 31.69 -3.65 7.85
C PRO A 17 31.36 -3.50 6.35
N PHE A 18 31.07 -4.62 5.68
CA PHE A 18 30.29 -4.54 4.45
C PHE A 18 28.89 -4.12 4.87
N VAL A 19 28.51 -2.94 4.42
CA VAL A 19 27.15 -2.40 4.41
C VAL A 19 26.60 -2.05 5.80
N VAL A 20 26.85 -0.80 6.22
CA VAL A 20 25.72 -0.04 6.79
C VAL A 20 24.74 0.12 5.64
N VAL A 21 23.83 -0.84 5.52
CA VAL A 21 22.60 -0.66 4.75
C VAL A 21 21.84 0.42 5.52
N ALA A 22 21.79 1.63 4.99
CA ALA A 22 20.70 2.53 5.33
C ALA A 22 19.43 1.84 4.81
N GLN A 23 18.72 1.14 5.70
CA GLN A 23 17.37 0.68 5.39
C GLN A 23 16.48 1.92 5.43
N GLU A 24 16.27 2.53 4.27
CA GLU A 24 15.05 3.28 4.05
C GLU A 24 13.95 2.21 4.15
N GLU A 25 13.20 2.22 5.25
CA GLU A 25 12.02 1.37 5.34
C GLU A 25 11.05 1.84 4.27
N GLU A 26 11.13 1.21 3.11
CA GLU A 26 10.09 1.23 2.10
C GLU A 26 8.88 0.54 2.73
N VAL A 27 8.09 1.29 3.49
CA VAL A 27 6.74 0.90 3.90
C VAL A 27 5.83 1.02 2.66
N SER A 28 6.17 0.27 1.62
CA SER A 28 5.31 -0.06 0.49
C SER A 28 4.89 -1.53 0.61
N GLN A 29 4.46 -1.91 1.82
CA GLN A 29 3.85 -3.21 2.04
C GLN A 29 2.45 -3.20 1.38
N ARG A 30 2.41 -3.57 0.09
CA ARG A 30 1.26 -4.11 -0.66
C ARG A 30 -0.12 -3.76 -0.05
N ILE A 31 -0.58 -2.53 -0.22
CA ILE A 31 -2.02 -2.27 -0.11
C ILE A 31 -2.63 -2.91 -1.35
N TYR A 32 -3.10 -4.16 -1.24
CA TYR A 32 -3.97 -4.74 -2.25
C TYR A 32 -5.33 -4.07 -2.08
N SER A 33 -5.54 -2.94 -2.76
CA SER A 33 -6.89 -2.43 -2.98
C SER A 33 -7.55 -3.36 -3.99
N ALA A 34 -8.61 -4.04 -3.55
CA ALA A 34 -9.47 -4.79 -4.45
C ALA A 34 -10.04 -3.85 -5.53
N THR A 35 -10.38 -4.37 -6.71
CA THR A 35 -11.11 -3.55 -7.69
C THR A 35 -12.46 -3.12 -7.10
N PRO A 36 -13.12 -2.08 -7.64
CA PRO A 36 -14.45 -1.68 -7.16
C PRO A 36 -15.45 -2.84 -7.12
N GLU A 37 -15.43 -3.72 -8.13
CA GLU A 37 -16.32 -4.89 -8.22
C GLU A 37 -15.95 -5.99 -7.22
N GLU A 38 -14.65 -6.20 -6.97
CA GLU A 38 -14.17 -7.16 -5.98
C GLU A 38 -14.45 -6.69 -4.55
N SER A 39 -14.40 -5.37 -4.32
CA SER A 39 -14.63 -4.75 -3.01
C SER A 39 -15.98 -5.10 -2.41
N ILE A 40 -17.02 -5.26 -3.24
CA ILE A 40 -18.38 -5.66 -2.83
C ILE A 40 -18.36 -6.95 -1.99
N LYS A 41 -17.49 -7.91 -2.31
CA LYS A 41 -17.40 -9.22 -1.63
C LYS A 41 -16.90 -9.11 -0.19
N HIS A 42 -16.33 -7.96 0.18
CA HIS A 42 -15.77 -7.72 1.51
C HIS A 42 -16.73 -6.99 2.45
N PHE A 43 -17.94 -6.63 2.00
CA PHE A 43 -18.97 -6.02 2.85
C PHE A 43 -19.81 -7.10 3.56
N ASP A 44 -19.99 -6.94 4.87
CA ASP A 44 -20.99 -7.71 5.63
C ASP A 44 -22.34 -6.99 5.56
N ILE A 45 -23.30 -7.57 4.84
CA ILE A 45 -24.61 -6.96 4.59
C ILE A 45 -25.68 -7.65 5.44
N PRO A 46 -26.49 -6.89 6.21
CA PRO A 46 -27.63 -7.45 6.93
C PRO A 46 -28.64 -8.16 6.02
N THR A 47 -29.31 -9.18 6.54
CA THR A 47 -30.35 -9.90 5.80
C THR A 47 -31.45 -8.97 5.32
N GLY A 48 -31.78 -9.02 4.03
CA GLY A 48 -32.82 -8.21 3.41
C GLY A 48 -32.34 -6.87 2.84
N LEU A 49 -31.04 -6.58 2.90
CA LEU A 49 -30.42 -5.44 2.21
C LEU A 49 -29.54 -5.91 1.04
N GLU A 50 -29.28 -5.00 0.11
CA GLU A 50 -28.43 -5.21 -1.07
C GLU A 50 -27.46 -4.02 -1.21
N ILE A 51 -26.30 -4.26 -1.82
CA ILE A 51 -25.30 -3.24 -2.15
C ILE A 51 -25.03 -3.28 -3.65
N GLU A 52 -24.80 -2.11 -4.25
CA GLU A 52 -24.48 -1.96 -5.66
C GLU A 52 -23.34 -0.94 -5.84
N LEU A 53 -22.44 -1.22 -6.78
CA LEU A 53 -21.42 -0.27 -7.22
C LEU A 53 -22.04 0.74 -8.21
N VAL A 54 -22.18 1.99 -7.77
CA VAL A 54 -22.85 3.05 -8.56
C VAL A 54 -21.89 4.02 -9.27
N ALA A 55 -20.67 4.16 -8.76
CA ALA A 55 -19.63 5.01 -9.33
C ALA A 55 -18.26 4.57 -8.79
N SER A 56 -17.24 4.66 -9.64
CA SER A 56 -15.83 4.43 -9.34
C SER A 56 -14.97 5.29 -10.26
N GLU A 57 -13.65 5.25 -10.11
CA GLU A 57 -12.75 5.91 -11.05
C GLU A 57 -13.01 5.39 -12.49
N PRO A 58 -13.03 6.28 -13.50
CA PRO A 58 -12.65 7.69 -13.47
C PRO A 58 -13.83 8.66 -13.20
N GLN A 59 -15.02 8.17 -12.85
CA GLN A 59 -16.21 9.01 -12.69
C GLN A 59 -16.17 9.86 -11.43
N VAL A 60 -15.56 9.34 -10.37
CA VAL A 60 -15.43 9.96 -9.05
C VAL A 60 -14.04 9.64 -8.50
N VAL A 61 -13.34 10.64 -7.97
CA VAL A 61 -12.01 10.48 -7.35
C VAL A 61 -12.02 11.06 -5.94
N ASP A 62 -11.46 10.35 -4.97
CA ASP A 62 -11.36 10.77 -3.56
C ASP A 62 -12.66 11.37 -2.97
N PRO A 63 -13.79 10.62 -3.00
CA PRO A 63 -15.08 11.14 -2.55
C PRO A 63 -15.12 11.37 -1.03
N VAL A 64 -15.53 12.56 -0.61
CA VAL A 64 -15.65 12.94 0.81
C VAL A 64 -17.09 13.13 1.28
N ALA A 65 -18.03 13.43 0.37
CA ALA A 65 -19.45 13.56 0.71
C ALA A 65 -20.37 13.30 -0.49
N ILE A 66 -21.56 12.75 -0.24
CA ILE A 66 -22.60 12.51 -1.26
C ILE A 66 -23.96 13.09 -0.84
N ARG A 67 -24.75 13.61 -1.78
CA ARG A 67 -26.15 14.04 -1.57
C ARG A 67 -27.02 13.82 -2.80
N PHE A 68 -28.30 13.54 -2.59
CA PHE A 68 -29.30 13.48 -3.66
C PHE A 68 -30.11 14.78 -3.71
N ASP A 69 -30.40 15.27 -4.92
CA ASP A 69 -31.30 16.42 -5.10
C ASP A 69 -32.78 16.00 -5.24
N ALA A 70 -33.67 17.00 -5.33
CA ALA A 70 -35.12 16.78 -5.41
C ALA A 70 -35.58 16.04 -6.69
N VAL A 71 -34.72 15.91 -7.69
CA VAL A 71 -34.99 15.21 -8.95
C VAL A 71 -34.29 13.83 -8.97
N GLY A 72 -33.66 13.44 -7.86
CA GLY A 72 -33.04 12.12 -7.69
C GLY A 72 -31.63 11.99 -8.27
N ARG A 73 -30.95 13.10 -8.61
CA ARG A 73 -29.55 13.04 -9.07
C ARG A 73 -28.62 12.94 -7.87
N MET A 74 -27.58 12.11 -7.98
CA MET A 74 -26.51 12.00 -6.99
C MET A 74 -25.41 13.03 -7.27
N TRP A 75 -25.06 13.81 -6.25
CA TRP A 75 -23.95 14.76 -6.24
C TRP A 75 -22.85 14.25 -5.31
N VAL A 76 -21.61 14.37 -5.76
CA VAL A 76 -20.42 13.92 -5.02
C VAL A 76 -19.45 15.09 -4.88
N VAL A 77 -18.86 15.25 -3.69
CA VAL A 77 -17.75 16.18 -3.42
C VAL A 77 -16.47 15.37 -3.37
N GLU A 78 -15.47 15.81 -4.14
CA GLU A 78 -14.13 15.21 -4.24
C GLU A 78 -13.10 16.01 -3.45
N MET A 79 -12.07 15.34 -2.96
CA MET A 79 -10.90 15.95 -2.30
C MET A 79 -9.61 15.40 -2.92
N ASN A 80 -9.35 15.80 -4.16
CA ASN A 80 -8.28 15.26 -5.02
C ASN A 80 -6.85 15.59 -4.53
N ASP A 81 -6.72 16.43 -3.49
CA ASP A 81 -5.48 16.76 -2.81
C ASP A 81 -5.19 15.84 -1.60
N TYR A 82 -6.12 14.94 -1.24
CA TYR A 82 -5.85 13.91 -0.23
C TYR A 82 -4.76 12.95 -0.72
N PRO A 83 -3.83 12.51 0.15
CA PRO A 83 -3.70 12.81 1.58
C PRO A 83 -2.82 14.02 1.92
N SER A 84 -2.41 14.80 0.92
CA SER A 84 -1.37 15.82 1.07
C SER A 84 -1.88 17.11 1.73
N GLY A 85 -3.10 17.56 1.37
CA GLY A 85 -3.75 18.77 1.89
C GLY A 85 -3.01 20.10 1.64
#